data_AF-B6H695-F1
#
_entry.id   AF-B6H695-F1
#
_cell.length_a   1.000
_cell.length_b   1.000
_cell.length_c   1.000
_cell.angle_alpha   90.00
_cell.angle_beta   90.00
_cell.angle_gamma   90.00
#
_symmetry.space_group_name_H-M   'P 1'
#
loop_
_entity.id
_entity.type
_entity.pdbx_description
1 polymer ?
#
loop_
_entity_poly.entity_id
_entity_poly.type
_entity_poly.pdbx_seq_one_letter_code
_entity_poly.pdbx_strand_id
1 'polypeptide(L)'
;MHESTKGTEPDNGVSTRDSAPIRLHTVRILFSHDITQLMKDIKRNGLDDVVVDAVPLQELGAQHQAQDEHGCTKNAFLVDLAVLESGILRVRRKYGIIKFIPLSSDDPIVLQQPATDPDLKKALCYQHLHSKYLQEYEKRRDLAAILGYEIHEGLNDWYNDSLQDIGNSLEKLGYI
;
A
#
# COMPACT_ATOMS: atom_id res chain seq x y z
N MET A 1 -16.35 43.48 52.00
CA MET A 1 -17.20 42.54 51.25
C MET A 1 -17.01 42.86 49.78
N HIS A 2 -16.62 41.84 49.01
CA HIS A 2 -16.32 41.90 47.59
C HIS A 2 -17.60 42.03 46.76
N GLU A 3 -17.54 42.76 45.65
CA GLU A 3 -18.05 42.22 44.37
C GLU A 3 -17.34 42.86 43.18
N SER A 4 -16.65 41.99 42.42
CA SER A 4 -15.96 42.27 41.16
C SER A 4 -16.90 41.94 40.01
N THR A 5 -17.09 42.85 39.05
CA THR A 5 -17.62 42.49 37.73
C THR A 5 -16.47 42.38 36.74
N LYS A 6 -16.13 41.13 36.46
CA LYS A 6 -15.15 40.61 35.53
C LYS A 6 -15.69 40.76 34.10
N GLY A 7 -14.99 41.52 33.25
CA GLY A 7 -15.22 41.51 31.81
C GLY A 7 -14.63 40.23 31.21
N THR A 8 -15.46 39.45 30.55
CA THR A 8 -15.09 38.21 29.86
C THR A 8 -14.65 38.55 28.44
N GLU A 9 -13.40 38.26 28.10
CA GLU A 9 -12.89 38.23 26.72
C GLU A 9 -13.53 37.07 25.95
N PRO A 10 -13.82 37.22 24.65
CA PRO A 10 -14.27 36.11 23.83
C PRO A 10 -13.10 35.16 23.56
N ASP A 11 -13.20 33.98 24.16
CA ASP A 11 -12.36 32.82 23.90
C ASP A 11 -12.53 32.41 22.42
N ASN A 12 -11.61 32.86 21.57
CA ASN A 12 -11.45 32.36 20.21
C ASN A 12 -10.78 30.98 20.28
N GLY A 13 -11.53 30.02 20.83
CA GLY A 13 -11.24 28.61 20.69
C GLY A 13 -11.43 28.23 19.23
N VAL A 14 -10.32 28.25 18.47
CA VAL A 14 -10.23 27.56 17.20
C VAL A 14 -10.47 26.08 17.51
N SER A 15 -11.73 25.66 17.32
CA SER A 15 -12.11 24.26 17.28
C SER A 15 -11.21 23.59 16.24
N THR A 16 -10.28 22.78 16.73
CA THR A 16 -9.52 21.84 15.92
C THR A 16 -10.55 20.96 15.24
N ARG A 17 -10.83 21.31 13.97
CA ARG A 17 -11.70 20.53 13.09
C ARG A 17 -11.30 19.07 13.23
N ASP A 18 -12.28 18.24 13.57
CA ASP A 18 -12.26 16.80 13.37
C ASP A 18 -11.67 16.52 11.98
N SER A 19 -10.36 16.30 11.95
CA SER A 19 -9.68 15.93 10.74
C SER A 19 -9.93 14.46 10.64
N ALA A 20 -10.70 14.07 9.62
CA ALA A 20 -10.94 12.66 9.33
C ALA A 20 -9.58 11.91 9.36
N PRO A 21 -9.54 10.70 9.92
CA PRO A 21 -8.30 9.94 10.03
C PRO A 21 -7.64 9.84 8.65
N ILE A 22 -6.31 9.96 8.64
CA ILE A 22 -5.52 9.92 7.42
C ILE A 22 -5.67 8.52 6.80
N ARG A 23 -6.44 8.43 5.72
CA ARG A 23 -6.69 7.17 5.02
C ARG A 23 -5.68 6.97 3.90
N LEU A 24 -4.98 5.83 3.92
CA LEU A 24 -4.10 5.39 2.84
C LEU A 24 -4.85 4.45 1.90
N HIS A 25 -4.48 4.52 0.62
CA HIS A 25 -5.02 3.69 -0.44
C HIS A 25 -3.90 2.93 -1.13
N THR A 26 -4.20 1.69 -1.50
CA THR A 26 -3.30 0.86 -2.31
C THR A 26 -3.31 1.33 -3.77
N VAL A 27 -2.15 1.74 -4.27
CA VAL A 27 -1.93 2.01 -5.69
C VAL A 27 -0.90 1.04 -6.23
N ARG A 28 -1.35 0.06 -7.02
CA ARG A 28 -0.46 -0.88 -7.71
C ARG A 28 0.22 -0.20 -8.90
N ILE A 29 1.54 -0.26 -8.93
CA ILE A 29 2.37 0.27 -10.01
C ILE A 29 3.22 -0.83 -10.65
N LEU A 30 3.66 -0.56 -11.87
CA LEU A 30 4.71 -1.32 -12.52
C LEU A 30 6.00 -0.50 -12.46
N PHE A 31 7.00 -1.01 -11.75
CA PHE A 31 8.28 -0.34 -11.54
C PHE A 31 9.39 -1.04 -12.33
N SER A 32 9.92 -0.37 -13.35
CA SER A 32 10.85 -0.95 -14.32
C SER A 32 12.35 -0.81 -13.97
N HIS A 33 12.66 -0.39 -12.74
CA HIS A 33 14.04 -0.21 -12.27
C HIS A 33 14.35 -1.17 -11.12
N ASP A 34 15.60 -1.17 -10.66
CA ASP A 34 16.00 -1.86 -9.44
C ASP A 34 15.11 -1.45 -8.27
N ILE A 35 14.33 -2.41 -7.74
CA ILE A 35 13.38 -2.21 -6.65
C ILE A 35 14.02 -1.59 -5.41
N THR A 36 15.31 -1.79 -5.18
CA THR A 36 16.05 -1.17 -4.06
C THR A 36 16.15 0.36 -4.19
N GLN A 37 15.93 0.92 -5.39
CA GLN A 37 15.93 2.35 -5.64
C GLN A 37 14.52 2.97 -5.62
N LEU A 38 13.46 2.20 -5.37
CA LEU A 38 12.08 2.68 -5.46
C LEU A 38 11.82 3.92 -4.61
N MET A 39 12.16 3.90 -3.32
CA MET A 39 11.91 5.04 -2.43
C MET A 39 12.73 6.28 -2.82
N LYS A 40 13.93 6.10 -3.38
CA LYS A 40 14.72 7.20 -3.94
C LYS A 40 14.10 7.77 -5.20
N ASP A 41 13.54 6.92 -6.05
CA ASP A 41 12.81 7.36 -7.23
C ASP A 41 11.53 8.13 -6.85
N ILE A 42 10.74 7.63 -5.90
CA ILE A 42 9.56 8.32 -5.34
C ILE A 42 9.95 9.72 -4.88
N LYS A 43 11.01 9.84 -4.08
CA LYS A 43 11.53 11.13 -3.61
C LYS A 43 11.99 12.05 -4.74
N ARG A 44 12.74 11.52 -5.71
CA ARG A 44 13.20 12.29 -6.88
C ARG A 44 12.05 12.84 -7.70
N ASN A 45 10.91 12.15 -7.72
CA ASN A 45 9.71 12.60 -8.41
C ASN A 45 8.80 13.48 -7.53
N GLY A 46 9.25 13.85 -6.33
CA GLY A 46 8.49 14.66 -5.38
C GLY A 46 7.18 14.00 -5.01
N LEU A 47 7.21 12.71 -4.68
CA LEU A 47 6.05 11.93 -4.23
C LEU A 47 6.22 11.43 -2.79
N ASP A 48 7.33 11.77 -2.11
CA ASP A 48 7.64 11.38 -0.75
C ASP A 48 6.74 12.06 0.31
N ASP A 49 6.00 13.10 -0.09
CA ASP A 49 4.96 13.73 0.73
C ASP A 49 3.62 12.97 0.71
N VAL A 50 3.41 12.07 -0.26
CA VAL A 50 2.14 11.37 -0.46
C VAL A 50 2.23 9.85 -0.49
N VAL A 51 3.41 9.29 -0.77
CA VAL A 51 3.66 7.84 -0.69
C VAL A 51 4.31 7.56 0.65
N VAL A 52 3.57 6.87 1.50
CA VAL A 52 4.02 6.55 2.87
C VAL A 52 4.87 5.29 2.87
N ASP A 53 4.52 4.31 2.02
CA ASP A 53 5.17 3.01 2.02
C ASP A 53 5.00 2.25 0.70
N ALA A 54 5.73 1.16 0.55
CA ALA A 54 5.73 0.30 -0.63
C ALA A 54 5.94 -1.18 -0.29
N VAL A 55 5.09 -2.05 -0.85
CA VAL A 55 5.16 -3.51 -0.74
C VAL A 55 5.49 -4.10 -2.11
N PRO A 56 6.74 -4.55 -2.34
CA PRO A 56 7.11 -5.29 -3.54
C PRO A 56 6.43 -6.65 -3.55
N LEU A 57 5.82 -7.02 -4.68
CA LEU A 57 4.95 -8.21 -4.74
C LEU A 57 5.66 -9.45 -5.28
N GLN A 58 6.75 -9.27 -6.03
CA GLN A 58 7.65 -10.36 -6.41
C GLN A 58 8.77 -10.51 -5.40
N GLU A 59 9.32 -11.73 -5.32
CA GLU A 59 10.55 -11.94 -4.57
C GLU A 59 11.73 -11.21 -5.23
N LEU A 60 12.67 -10.72 -4.42
CA LEU A 60 13.92 -10.14 -4.93
C LEU A 60 14.63 -11.17 -5.82
N GLY A 61 14.76 -10.86 -7.11
CA GLY A 61 15.35 -11.74 -8.12
C GLY A 61 14.34 -12.53 -8.96
N ALA A 62 13.07 -12.61 -8.57
CA ALA A 62 11.99 -13.13 -9.40
C ALA A 62 11.57 -12.07 -10.43
N GLN A 63 12.31 -12.01 -11.54
CA GLN A 63 12.00 -11.11 -12.64
C GLN A 63 10.71 -11.53 -13.35
N HIS A 64 9.87 -10.56 -13.73
CA HIS A 64 8.80 -10.81 -14.70
C HIS A 64 9.42 -11.30 -16.02
N GLN A 65 9.19 -12.59 -16.31
CA GLN A 65 9.68 -13.29 -17.50
C GLN A 65 8.81 -13.00 -18.74
N ALA A 66 7.60 -12.48 -18.55
CA ALA A 66 6.66 -12.26 -19.65
C ALA A 66 6.81 -10.86 -20.25
N GLN A 67 7.01 -10.80 -21.58
CA GLN A 67 6.37 -9.75 -22.36
C GLN A 67 4.93 -10.21 -22.56
N ASP A 68 4.01 -9.74 -21.72
CA ASP A 68 2.60 -9.95 -21.96
C ASP A 68 2.00 -8.72 -22.65
N GLU A 69 0.85 -8.92 -23.29
CA GLU A 69 0.08 -7.89 -24.00
C GLU A 69 -0.38 -6.75 -23.08
N HIS A 70 -0.11 -6.86 -21.77
CA HIS A 70 -0.51 -5.93 -20.72
C HIS A 70 0.56 -4.85 -20.48
N GLY A 71 1.68 -4.91 -21.22
CA GLY A 71 2.72 -3.88 -21.18
C GLY A 71 3.74 -4.08 -20.06
N CYS A 72 3.80 -5.26 -19.44
CA CYS A 72 4.91 -5.63 -18.58
C CYS A 72 6.18 -5.80 -19.42
N THR A 73 7.05 -4.79 -19.40
CA THR A 73 8.40 -4.93 -19.96
C THR A 73 9.17 -5.97 -19.15
N LYS A 74 9.97 -6.82 -19.83
CA LYS A 74 10.99 -7.66 -19.18
C LYS A 74 11.69 -6.83 -18.10
N ASN A 75 11.75 -7.36 -16.86
CA ASN A 75 12.40 -6.77 -15.69
C ASN A 75 11.61 -5.72 -14.88
N ALA A 76 10.29 -5.62 -15.04
CA ALA A 76 9.49 -4.78 -14.17
C ALA A 76 8.94 -5.53 -12.94
N PHE A 77 8.84 -4.81 -11.83
CA PHE A 77 8.31 -5.28 -10.55
C PHE A 77 6.92 -4.67 -10.33
N LEU A 78 5.99 -5.48 -9.83
CA LEU A 78 4.72 -4.99 -9.32
C LEU A 78 4.92 -4.60 -7.86
N VAL A 79 4.42 -3.40 -7.54
CA VAL A 79 4.56 -2.84 -6.21
C VAL A 79 3.23 -2.23 -5.82
N ASP A 80 2.78 -2.53 -4.61
CA ASP A 80 1.68 -1.82 -3.99
C ASP A 80 2.21 -0.67 -3.16
N LEU A 81 1.82 0.54 -3.52
CA LEU A 81 2.14 1.74 -2.75
C LEU A 81 1.01 2.06 -1.78
N ALA A 82 1.37 2.40 -0.54
CA ALA A 82 0.47 3.02 0.42
C ALA A 82 0.48 4.54 0.18
N VAL A 83 -0.61 5.07 -0.37
CA VAL A 83 -0.67 6.45 -0.88
C VAL A 83 -1.80 7.22 -0.21
N LEU A 84 -1.54 8.47 0.20
CA LEU A 84 -2.59 9.41 0.59
C LEU A 84 -3.57 9.62 -0.57
N GLU A 85 -4.86 9.78 -0.27
CA GLU A 85 -5.89 9.99 -1.29
C GLU A 85 -5.54 11.14 -2.26
N SER A 86 -5.03 12.25 -1.71
CA SER A 86 -4.57 13.42 -2.48
C SER A 86 -3.40 13.13 -3.43
N GLY A 87 -2.66 12.05 -3.21
CA GLY A 87 -1.50 11.62 -3.98
C GLY A 87 -1.79 10.67 -5.14
N ILE A 88 -2.94 10.01 -5.17
CA ILE A 88 -3.25 8.93 -6.11
C ILE A 88 -3.05 9.37 -7.56
N LEU A 89 -3.56 10.54 -7.94
CA LEU A 89 -3.43 11.06 -9.31
C LEU A 89 -1.99 11.41 -9.67
N ARG A 90 -1.18 11.87 -8.71
CA ARG A 90 0.24 12.20 -8.93
C ARG A 90 1.05 10.92 -9.16
N VAL A 91 0.82 9.89 -8.34
CA VAL A 91 1.43 8.56 -8.50
C VAL A 91 1.07 7.95 -9.86
N ARG A 92 -0.21 7.93 -10.23
CA ARG A 92 -0.67 7.41 -11.53
C ARG A 92 -0.11 8.18 -12.72
N ARG A 93 0.02 9.50 -12.61
CA ARG A 93 0.66 10.32 -13.67
C ARG A 93 2.13 9.93 -13.85
N LYS A 94 2.83 9.59 -12.76
CA LYS A 94 4.25 9.28 -12.80
C LYS A 94 4.54 7.86 -13.27
N TYR A 95 3.85 6.88 -12.71
CA TYR A 95 4.12 5.45 -12.94
C TYR A 95 3.17 4.80 -13.94
N GLY A 96 2.18 5.55 -14.43
CA GLY A 96 1.14 5.05 -15.32
C GLY A 96 -0.01 4.38 -14.57
N ILE A 97 -0.99 3.94 -15.35
CA ILE A 97 -2.14 3.17 -14.87
C ILE A 97 -1.92 1.74 -15.35
N ILE A 98 -1.96 0.78 -14.43
CA ILE A 98 -1.92 -0.65 -14.77
C ILE A 98 -3.13 -1.02 -15.62
N LYS A 99 -2.93 -1.93 -16.59
CA LYS A 99 -3.97 -2.32 -17.55
C LYS A 99 -4.80 -3.53 -17.11
N PHE A 100 -4.72 -3.89 -15.83
CA PHE A 100 -5.43 -5.00 -15.22
C PHE A 100 -6.00 -4.56 -13.87
N ILE A 101 -6.97 -5.31 -13.36
CA ILE A 101 -7.56 -5.08 -12.05
C ILE A 101 -6.76 -5.91 -11.02
N PRO A 102 -6.17 -5.29 -9.97
CA PRO A 102 -5.49 -6.04 -8.93
C PRO A 102 -6.38 -7.16 -8.36
N LEU A 103 -5.78 -8.33 -8.11
CA LEU A 103 -6.44 -9.53 -7.58
C LEU A 103 -7.47 -10.19 -8.52
N SER A 104 -7.68 -9.65 -9.72
CA SER A 104 -8.52 -10.30 -10.73
C SER A 104 -7.83 -11.52 -11.36
N SER A 105 -8.57 -12.31 -12.13
CA SER A 105 -7.99 -13.43 -12.90
C SER A 105 -6.91 -12.99 -13.91
N ASP A 106 -6.96 -11.72 -14.34
CA ASP A 106 -6.02 -11.13 -15.29
C ASP A 106 -4.82 -10.46 -14.59
N ASP A 107 -4.77 -10.49 -13.25
CA ASP A 107 -3.62 -9.99 -12.50
C ASP A 107 -2.40 -10.87 -12.81
N PRO A 108 -1.26 -10.30 -13.24
CA PRO A 108 -0.05 -11.06 -13.52
C PRO A 108 0.40 -11.97 -12.38
N ILE A 109 0.17 -11.58 -11.12
CA ILE A 109 0.52 -12.40 -9.95
C ILE A 109 -0.37 -13.63 -9.85
N VAL A 110 -1.65 -13.51 -10.21
CA VAL A 110 -2.60 -14.65 -10.29
C VAL A 110 -2.22 -15.55 -11.47
N LEU A 111 -1.95 -14.97 -12.64
CA LEU A 111 -1.62 -15.71 -13.86
C LEU A 111 -0.37 -16.59 -13.68
N GLN A 112 0.63 -16.09 -12.95
CA GLN A 112 1.91 -16.75 -12.70
C GLN A 112 1.85 -17.90 -11.68
N GLN A 113 0.72 -18.10 -10.98
CA GLN A 113 0.61 -19.18 -10.00
C GLN A 113 0.66 -20.57 -10.65
N PRO A 114 1.33 -21.55 -10.01
CA PRO A 114 1.56 -22.89 -10.57
C PRO A 114 0.34 -23.80 -10.39
N ALA A 115 -0.83 -23.37 -10.89
CA ALA A 115 -2.07 -24.15 -10.90
C ALA A 115 -2.75 -24.06 -12.27
N THR A 116 -3.64 -25.01 -12.58
CA THR A 116 -4.49 -24.91 -13.80
C THR A 116 -5.87 -24.38 -13.48
N ASP A 117 -6.41 -24.76 -12.32
CA ASP A 117 -7.70 -24.29 -11.84
C ASP A 117 -7.67 -22.78 -11.51
N PRO A 118 -8.59 -21.96 -12.06
CA PRO A 118 -8.59 -20.51 -11.85
C PRO A 118 -8.79 -20.09 -10.39
N ASP A 119 -9.62 -20.79 -9.62
CA ASP A 119 -9.90 -20.43 -8.24
C ASP A 119 -8.72 -20.81 -7.33
N LEU A 120 -8.08 -21.95 -7.59
CA LEU A 120 -6.83 -22.32 -6.96
C LEU A 120 -5.70 -21.33 -7.27
N LYS A 121 -5.60 -20.82 -8.51
CA LYS A 121 -4.64 -19.75 -8.84
C LYS A 121 -4.86 -18.50 -7.99
N LYS A 122 -6.12 -18.08 -7.83
CA LYS A 122 -6.45 -16.93 -6.98
C LYS A 122 -6.11 -17.21 -5.52
N ALA A 123 -6.44 -18.39 -5.01
CA ALA A 123 -6.12 -18.77 -3.63
C ALA A 123 -4.61 -18.73 -3.37
N LEU A 124 -3.80 -19.32 -4.26
CA LEU A 124 -2.33 -19.28 -4.16
C LEU A 124 -1.80 -17.84 -4.21
N CYS A 125 -2.34 -17.01 -5.10
CA CYS A 125 -1.98 -15.60 -5.18
C CYS A 125 -2.30 -14.85 -3.89
N TYR A 126 -3.51 -15.01 -3.35
CA TYR A 126 -3.93 -14.32 -2.13
C TYR A 126 -3.11 -14.80 -0.92
N GLN A 127 -2.81 -16.11 -0.81
CA GLN A 127 -1.90 -16.63 0.21
C GLN A 127 -0.53 -15.98 0.10
N HIS A 128 0.04 -15.94 -1.11
CA HIS A 128 1.34 -15.29 -1.36
C HIS A 128 1.33 -13.81 -0.96
N LEU A 129 0.31 -13.06 -1.39
CA LEU A 129 0.18 -11.65 -1.06
C LEU A 129 -0.01 -11.42 0.45
N HIS A 130 -0.82 -12.23 1.11
CA HIS A 130 -1.00 -12.18 2.56
C HIS A 130 0.34 -12.36 3.28
N SER A 131 1.11 -13.39 2.91
CA SER A 131 2.44 -13.60 3.47
C SER A 131 3.40 -12.44 3.18
N LYS A 132 3.37 -11.84 1.98
CA LYS A 132 4.23 -10.69 1.65
C LYS A 132 3.87 -9.45 2.45
N TYR A 133 2.58 -9.12 2.56
CA TYR A 133 2.13 -8.00 3.37
C TYR A 133 2.51 -8.18 4.84
N LEU A 134 2.33 -9.38 5.39
CA LEU A 134 2.68 -9.67 6.77
C LEU A 134 4.20 -9.54 7.00
N GLN A 135 5.02 -10.13 6.13
CA GLN A 135 6.49 -10.02 6.21
C GLN A 135 6.96 -8.56 6.15
N GLU A 136 6.41 -7.78 5.23
CA GLU A 136 6.77 -6.37 5.09
C GLU A 136 6.32 -5.55 6.30
N TYR A 137 5.14 -5.83 6.86
CA TYR A 137 4.66 -5.19 8.07
C TYR A 137 5.54 -5.51 9.28
N GLU A 138 5.89 -6.78 9.50
CA GLU A 138 6.78 -7.22 10.58
C GLU A 138 8.15 -6.53 10.49
N LYS A 139 8.76 -6.50 9.29
CA LYS A 139 10.04 -5.78 9.08
C LYS A 139 9.96 -4.31 9.50
N ARG A 140 8.85 -3.64 9.22
CA ARG A 140 8.64 -2.23 9.59
C ARG A 140 8.47 -2.06 11.08
N ARG A 141 7.71 -2.97 11.72
CA ARG A 141 7.54 -2.98 13.18
C ARG A 141 8.86 -3.19 13.90
N ASP A 142 9.66 -4.14 13.42
CA ASP A 142 10.99 -4.41 13.96
C ASP A 142 11.91 -3.21 13.79
N LEU A 143 11.92 -2.60 12.60
CA LEU A 143 12.74 -1.41 12.33
C LEU A 143 12.32 -0.22 13.20
N ALA A 144 11.02 -0.01 13.38
CA ALA A 144 10.46 1.03 14.24
C ALA A 144 10.87 0.83 15.70
N ALA A 145 10.77 -0.41 16.21
CA ALA A 145 11.21 -0.78 17.54
C ALA A 145 12.72 -0.57 17.74
N ILE A 146 13.55 -0.96 16.77
CA ILE A 146 15.01 -0.78 16.80
C ILE A 146 15.40 0.70 16.81
N LEU A 147 14.72 1.52 15.99
CA LEU A 147 15.03 2.94 15.83
C LEU A 147 14.30 3.84 16.84
N GLY A 148 13.43 3.27 17.68
CA GLY A 148 12.71 3.99 18.73
C GLY A 148 11.66 4.98 18.21
N TYR A 149 11.04 4.70 17.06
CA TYR A 149 9.90 5.48 16.56
C TYR A 149 8.64 4.61 16.48
N GLU A 150 7.48 5.25 16.48
CA GLU A 150 6.20 4.58 16.28
C GLU A 150 5.81 4.63 14.80
N ILE A 151 5.31 3.50 14.28
CA ILE A 151 4.69 3.48 12.97
C ILE A 151 3.44 4.36 13.01
N HIS A 152 3.32 5.24 12.02
CA HIS A 152 2.16 6.10 11.86
C HIS A 152 0.86 5.28 11.85
N GLU A 153 -0.15 5.70 12.61
CA GLU A 153 -1.43 4.99 12.77
C GLU A 153 -2.06 4.61 11.42
N GLY A 154 -2.18 5.58 10.50
CA GLY A 154 -2.73 5.32 9.17
C GLY A 154 -1.95 4.27 8.34
N LEU A 155 -0.66 4.03 8.63
CA LEU A 155 0.10 2.95 7.99
C LEU A 155 -0.21 1.59 8.63
N ASN A 156 -0.36 1.53 9.96
CA ASN A 156 -0.82 0.31 10.64
C ASN A 156 -2.21 -0.08 10.15
N ASP A 157 -3.14 0.88 10.08
CA ASP A 157 -4.50 0.66 9.59
C ASP A 157 -4.48 0.15 8.15
N TRP A 158 -3.68 0.74 7.28
CA TRP A 158 -3.54 0.28 5.90
C TRP A 158 -3.04 -1.17 5.78
N TYR A 159 -2.06 -1.55 6.60
CA TYR A 159 -1.57 -2.93 6.64
C TYR A 159 -2.64 -3.89 7.14
N ASN A 160 -3.32 -3.54 8.23
CA ASN A 160 -4.37 -4.36 8.82
C ASN A 160 -5.56 -4.53 7.85
N ASP A 161 -6.03 -3.43 7.26
CA ASP A 161 -7.11 -3.43 6.26
C ASP A 161 -6.73 -4.28 5.05
N SER A 162 -5.51 -4.11 4.52
CA SER A 162 -5.03 -4.90 3.38
C SER A 162 -4.95 -6.39 3.69
N LEU A 163 -4.41 -6.76 4.86
CA LEU A 163 -4.34 -8.15 5.30
C LEU A 163 -5.73 -8.75 5.49
N GLN A 164 -6.65 -8.01 6.11
CA GLN A 164 -8.03 -8.43 6.31
C GLN A 164 -8.76 -8.61 4.97
N ASP A 165 -8.61 -7.69 4.03
CA ASP A 165 -9.24 -7.79 2.70
C ASP A 165 -8.74 -8.99 1.91
N ILE A 166 -7.43 -9.28 1.98
CA ILE A 166 -6.84 -10.47 1.36
C ILE A 166 -7.34 -11.74 2.06
N GLY A 167 -7.39 -11.75 3.39
CA GLY A 167 -7.92 -12.87 4.18
C GLY A 167 -9.39 -13.18 3.86
N ASN A 168 -10.24 -12.15 3.85
CA ASN A 168 -11.65 -12.26 3.45
C ASN A 168 -11.79 -12.81 2.02
N SER A 169 -10.87 -12.48 1.13
CA SER A 169 -10.87 -12.96 -0.27
C SER A 169 -10.51 -14.45 -0.36
N LEU A 170 -9.65 -14.94 0.53
CA LEU A 170 -9.34 -16.37 0.67
C LEU A 170 -10.50 -17.17 1.27
N GLU A 171 -11.15 -16.65 2.32
CA GLU A 171 -12.34 -17.26 2.94
C GLU A 171 -13.45 -17.46 1.91
N LYS A 172 -13.70 -16.45 1.06
CA LYS A 172 -14.72 -16.53 -0.01
C LYS A 172 -14.44 -17.63 -1.04
N LEU A 173 -13.18 -18.04 -1.20
CA LEU A 173 -12.79 -19.14 -2.08
C LEU A 173 -12.83 -20.51 -1.37
N GLY A 174 -13.08 -20.54 -0.05
CA GLY A 174 -13.17 -21.79 0.74
C GLY A 174 -11.82 -22.39 1.14
N TYR A 175 -10.75 -21.59 1.18
CA TYR A 175 -9.39 -22.04 1.48
C TYR A 175 -8.89 -21.64 2.89
N ILE A 176 -9.79 -21.18 3.77
CA ILE A 176 -9.54 -20.86 5.19
C ILE A 176 -10.65 -21.52 6.03
#